data_AF-A0A532E2N4-F1
#
_entry.id   AF-A0A532E2N4-F1
#
_cell.length_a   1.000
_cell.length_b   1.000
_cell.length_c   1.000
_cell.angle_alpha   90.00
_cell.angle_beta   90.00
_cell.angle_gamma   90.00
#
_symmetry.space_group_name_H-M   'P 1'
#
loop_
_entity.id
_entity.type
_entity.pdbx_description
1 polymer ?
#
loop_
_entity_poly.entity_id
_entity_poly.type
_entity_poly.pdbx_seq_one_letter_code
_entity_poly.pdbx_strand_id
1 'polypeptide(L)'
;MYRRNIQHVLIPLAVGLILFLAYQLYFKALWVTVPVAQAPAQATGESTESRTAGLQAEPPPTDEEIKQVRGIDPTLVPETDSSQLLETIRDEIEKKQLPVAERQLMNLTPSVLADAKAKPYVAILWNNLGLEQERIDGTKVSVRAFKKAAALDNTNPIIQLNLAHAYWELRDPALNQDFLTGLMTLAPNEPFPHLAMADLLYEQDRLSEAAKHLTQATERAGKDPRVQSYLATVTEKVRRTDAVESRMNARSSSHFLVKYDGAEDQHTWTVVLEILEEAYREIGQRFGHFPAKPIVVVLHTKDTFQTATGSPAWADGLYDPTLGRIKIPTQGATTDTKWLTHVLRHEYVHALLHDRLAGQLGSLPVWLNEGLAMQLAGDPWPDLDQAMPNGGSVLHLRYLEGGWGQMPNNVATLAYLEANSATHYLIERFGMSRVVDLLDAFKGKATVATALQDKIFLSYDQFHQQWLDTFLQKRG
;
A
#
# COMPACT_ATOMS: atom_id res chain seq x y z
N MET A 1 -19.02 22.38 76.65
CA MET A 1 -18.91 21.88 75.27
C MET A 1 -17.81 20.84 75.20
N TYR A 2 -18.13 19.58 74.90
CA TYR A 2 -17.15 18.49 74.80
C TYR A 2 -16.61 18.40 73.36
N ARG A 3 -15.35 18.76 73.11
CA ARG A 3 -14.69 18.43 71.83
C ARG A 3 -14.34 16.94 71.86
N ARG A 4 -15.09 16.10 71.11
CA ARG A 4 -14.71 14.69 70.91
C ARG A 4 -13.38 14.64 70.15
N ASN A 5 -12.43 13.85 70.66
CA ASN A 5 -11.21 13.58 69.90
C ASN A 5 -11.54 12.67 68.70
N ILE A 6 -11.39 13.21 67.50
CA ILE A 6 -11.62 12.50 66.23
C ILE A 6 -10.31 12.11 65.52
N GLN A 7 -9.15 12.30 66.15
CA GLN A 7 -7.86 11.86 65.60
C GLN A 7 -7.85 10.36 65.27
N HIS A 8 -8.54 9.55 66.08
CA HIS A 8 -8.72 8.10 65.89
C HIS A 8 -9.47 7.74 64.60
N VAL A 9 -10.21 8.69 64.00
CA VAL A 9 -10.91 8.54 62.71
C VAL A 9 -10.11 9.19 61.58
N LEU A 10 -9.54 10.38 61.82
CA LEU A 10 -8.81 11.14 60.79
C LEU A 10 -7.48 10.49 60.38
N ILE A 11 -6.74 9.88 61.33
CA ILE A 11 -5.44 9.23 61.05
C ILE A 11 -5.59 8.03 60.10
N PRO A 12 -6.45 7.02 60.36
CA PRO A 12 -6.61 5.90 59.42
C PRO A 12 -7.17 6.33 58.06
N LEU A 13 -7.98 7.40 58.01
CA LEU A 13 -8.53 7.94 56.76
C LEU A 13 -7.44 8.62 55.91
N ALA A 14 -6.52 9.37 56.55
CA ALA A 14 -5.34 9.93 55.88
C ALA A 14 -4.36 8.85 55.38
N VAL A 15 -4.11 7.80 56.18
CA VAL A 15 -3.29 6.65 55.76
C VAL A 15 -3.94 5.90 54.59
N GLY A 16 -5.26 5.69 54.63
CA GLY A 16 -6.01 5.10 53.52
C GLY A 16 -5.92 5.93 52.23
N LEU A 17 -6.01 7.26 52.34
CA LEU A 17 -5.87 8.16 51.18
C LEU A 17 -4.45 8.12 50.58
N ILE A 18 -3.41 8.09 51.43
CA ILE A 18 -2.01 7.99 50.98
C ILE A 18 -1.75 6.64 50.30
N LEU A 19 -2.26 5.53 50.86
CA LEU A 19 -2.15 4.20 50.24
C LEU A 19 -2.93 4.11 48.92
N PHE A 20 -4.12 4.73 48.84
CA PHE A 20 -4.89 4.80 47.59
C PHE A 20 -4.17 5.62 46.51
N LEU A 21 -3.59 6.76 46.86
CA LEU A 21 -2.82 7.58 45.93
C LEU A 21 -1.52 6.87 45.48
N ALA A 22 -0.82 6.21 46.39
CA ALA A 22 0.35 5.38 46.05
C ALA A 22 -0.03 4.20 45.13
N TYR A 23 -1.19 3.56 45.35
CA TYR A 23 -1.70 2.52 44.46
C TYR A 23 -2.05 3.05 43.06
N GLN A 24 -2.73 4.19 42.96
CA GLN A 24 -3.07 4.81 41.67
C GLN A 24 -1.81 5.29 40.91
N LEU A 25 -0.80 5.81 41.61
CA LEU A 25 0.43 6.34 40.99
C LEU A 25 1.45 5.25 40.63
N TYR A 26 1.58 4.19 41.43
CA TYR A 26 2.65 3.19 41.28
C TYR A 26 2.19 1.86 40.67
N PHE A 27 0.96 1.40 40.96
CA PHE A 27 0.49 0.08 40.49
C PHE A 27 -0.36 0.15 39.23
N LYS A 28 -1.06 1.26 38.96
CA LYS A 28 -1.84 1.43 37.72
C LYS A 28 -0.96 1.57 36.47
N ALA A 29 0.31 1.97 36.64
CA ALA A 29 1.32 2.01 35.58
C ALA A 29 1.89 0.63 35.19
N LEU A 30 1.66 -0.41 36.02
CA LEU A 30 2.22 -1.75 35.84
C LEU A 30 1.20 -2.82 35.42
N TRP A 31 -0.09 -2.47 35.36
CA TRP A 31 -1.17 -3.42 35.02
C TRP A 31 -2.15 -2.83 33.99
N VAL A 32 -1.66 -2.63 32.76
CA VAL A 32 -2.53 -2.68 31.58
C VAL A 32 -2.59 -4.13 31.12
N THR A 33 -3.46 -4.92 31.75
CA THR A 33 -3.82 -6.24 31.23
C THR A 33 -4.61 -6.05 29.93
N VAL A 34 -3.98 -6.39 28.81
CA VAL A 34 -4.66 -6.56 27.53
C VAL A 34 -5.79 -7.58 27.71
N PRO A 35 -7.05 -7.24 27.38
CA PRO A 35 -8.09 -8.26 27.23
C PRO A 35 -7.69 -9.16 26.05
N VAL A 36 -7.42 -10.43 26.31
CA VAL A 36 -7.28 -11.43 25.25
C VAL A 36 -8.59 -11.44 24.45
N ALA A 37 -8.51 -11.23 23.15
CA ALA A 37 -9.68 -11.23 22.28
C ALA A 37 -10.34 -12.62 22.28
N GLN A 38 -11.46 -12.75 23.00
CA GLN A 38 -12.37 -13.87 22.85
C GLN A 38 -13.32 -13.59 21.69
N ALA A 39 -13.58 -14.60 20.87
CA ALA A 39 -14.49 -14.48 19.73
C ALA A 39 -15.92 -14.12 20.20
N PRO A 40 -16.70 -13.31 19.45
CA PRO A 40 -17.99 -12.84 19.93
C PRO A 40 -19.02 -13.97 20.01
N ALA A 41 -19.53 -14.24 21.21
CA ALA A 41 -20.79 -14.95 21.39
C ALA A 41 -21.96 -14.00 21.11
N GLN A 42 -23.00 -14.48 20.44
CA GLN A 42 -24.20 -13.71 20.12
C GLN A 42 -24.97 -13.32 21.40
N ALA A 43 -25.24 -12.03 21.58
CA ALA A 43 -26.28 -11.55 22.51
C ALA A 43 -26.86 -10.21 22.04
N THR A 44 -28.19 -10.12 22.07
CA THR A 44 -29.02 -9.00 21.59
C THR A 44 -29.12 -7.85 22.60
N GLY A 45 -29.07 -6.60 22.13
CA GLY A 45 -29.43 -5.42 22.93
C GLY A 45 -29.44 -4.14 22.09
N GLU A 46 -30.61 -3.52 21.94
CA GLU A 46 -30.79 -2.30 21.15
C GLU A 46 -30.22 -1.06 21.86
N SER A 47 -29.42 -0.26 21.16
CA SER A 47 -29.27 1.17 21.47
C SER A 47 -28.85 2.00 20.24
N THR A 48 -29.68 3.01 19.96
CA THR A 48 -29.57 4.10 18.95
C THR A 48 -28.20 4.33 18.29
N GLU A 49 -28.09 3.98 17.01
CA GLU A 49 -26.93 4.30 16.16
C GLU A 49 -26.96 5.75 15.64
N SER A 50 -25.85 6.48 15.84
CA SER A 50 -25.46 7.58 14.95
C SER A 50 -24.66 7.01 13.77
N ARG A 51 -25.11 7.29 12.55
CA ARG A 51 -24.53 6.71 11.32
C ARG A 51 -23.14 7.25 10.99
N THR A 52 -22.12 6.50 11.39
CA THR A 52 -20.85 6.37 10.64
C THR A 52 -20.41 4.91 10.67
N ALA A 53 -21.14 4.06 9.93
CA ALA A 53 -20.70 2.69 9.67
C ALA A 53 -19.41 2.74 8.84
N GLY A 54 -18.29 2.35 9.44
CA GLY A 54 -17.04 2.19 8.73
C GLY A 54 -17.19 1.11 7.66
N LEU A 55 -16.80 1.44 6.42
CA LEU A 55 -16.74 0.49 5.30
C LEU A 55 -15.59 -0.51 5.52
N GLN A 56 -15.80 -1.49 6.39
CA GLN A 56 -15.00 -2.70 6.43
C GLN A 56 -15.77 -3.81 5.71
N ALA A 57 -15.64 -3.84 4.39
CA ALA A 57 -15.81 -5.09 3.67
C ALA A 57 -14.76 -6.07 4.20
N GLU A 58 -15.12 -7.35 4.33
CA GLU A 58 -14.11 -8.39 4.53
C GLU A 58 -13.04 -8.30 3.42
N PRO A 59 -11.77 -8.62 3.73
CA PRO A 59 -10.72 -8.62 2.72
C PRO A 59 -11.07 -9.57 1.55
N PRO A 60 -10.56 -9.29 0.33
CA PRO A 60 -10.72 -10.20 -0.80
C PRO A 60 -10.17 -11.60 -0.48
N PRO A 61 -10.60 -12.64 -1.20
CA PRO A 61 -10.03 -13.99 -1.05
C PRO A 61 -8.50 -13.95 -1.12
N THR A 62 -7.88 -14.77 -0.28
CA THR A 62 -6.42 -14.80 -0.12
C THR A 62 -5.74 -15.27 -1.40
N ASP A 63 -4.49 -14.84 -1.61
CA ASP A 63 -3.73 -15.23 -2.80
C ASP A 63 -3.72 -16.77 -2.99
N GLU A 64 -3.58 -17.56 -1.91
CA GLU A 64 -3.59 -19.02 -1.97
C GLU A 64 -4.92 -19.62 -2.45
N GLU A 65 -6.06 -19.09 -2.02
CA GLU A 65 -7.39 -19.52 -2.51
C GLU A 65 -7.51 -19.27 -4.02
N ILE A 66 -6.99 -18.15 -4.50
CA ILE A 66 -6.93 -17.83 -5.93
C ILE A 66 -5.94 -18.77 -6.66
N LYS A 67 -4.78 -19.09 -6.08
CA LYS A 67 -3.77 -19.96 -6.73
C LYS A 67 -4.30 -21.38 -6.94
N GLN A 68 -5.10 -21.93 -6.03
CA GLN A 68 -5.66 -23.29 -6.15
C GLN A 68 -6.68 -23.43 -7.30
N VAL A 69 -7.48 -22.39 -7.58
CA VAL A 69 -8.51 -22.42 -8.64
C VAL A 69 -7.90 -22.37 -10.06
N ARG A 70 -6.65 -21.95 -10.19
CA ARG A 70 -5.96 -21.71 -11.47
C ARG A 70 -5.34 -22.97 -12.13
N GLY A 71 -5.40 -24.12 -11.46
CA GLY A 71 -4.87 -25.39 -11.96
C GLY A 71 -5.72 -26.00 -13.09
N ILE A 72 -5.07 -26.64 -14.07
CA ILE A 72 -5.75 -27.44 -15.10
C ILE A 72 -5.53 -28.92 -14.76
N ASP A 73 -6.61 -29.69 -14.69
CA ASP A 73 -6.57 -31.13 -14.38
C ASP A 73 -5.75 -31.91 -15.44
N PRO A 74 -4.62 -32.56 -15.06
CA PRO A 74 -3.78 -33.34 -15.96
C PRO A 74 -4.03 -34.85 -15.86
N THR A 75 -5.10 -35.32 -15.19
CA THR A 75 -5.30 -36.76 -14.91
C THR A 75 -5.41 -37.60 -16.17
N LEU A 76 -6.04 -37.09 -17.24
CA LEU A 76 -6.24 -37.77 -18.51
C LEU A 76 -5.05 -37.55 -19.47
N VAL A 77 -4.05 -38.43 -19.38
CA VAL A 77 -2.92 -38.50 -20.33
C VAL A 77 -3.45 -38.89 -21.72
N PRO A 78 -3.13 -38.15 -22.81
CA PRO A 78 -3.62 -38.47 -24.14
C PRO A 78 -2.95 -39.73 -24.72
N GLU A 79 -3.76 -40.68 -25.20
CA GLU A 79 -3.29 -41.87 -25.91
C GLU A 79 -2.48 -41.50 -27.17
N THR A 80 -1.15 -41.62 -27.04
CA THR A 80 -0.12 -41.30 -28.04
C THR A 80 1.13 -42.18 -27.81
N ASP A 81 2.07 -42.23 -28.76
CA ASP A 81 3.35 -42.92 -28.58
C ASP A 81 4.20 -42.34 -27.42
N SER A 82 3.83 -41.16 -26.90
CA SER A 82 4.51 -40.45 -25.82
C SER A 82 3.80 -40.53 -24.47
N SER A 83 2.68 -41.25 -24.34
CA SER A 83 1.88 -41.30 -23.10
C SER A 83 2.72 -41.53 -21.85
N GLN A 84 3.60 -42.55 -21.85
CA GLN A 84 4.39 -42.90 -20.66
C GLN A 84 5.38 -41.80 -20.24
N LEU A 85 5.95 -41.08 -21.21
CA LEU A 85 6.85 -39.96 -20.97
C LEU A 85 6.09 -38.76 -20.41
N LEU A 86 4.93 -38.43 -20.97
CA LEU A 86 4.06 -37.35 -20.52
C LEU A 86 3.46 -37.62 -19.13
N GLU A 87 3.17 -38.89 -18.83
CA GLU A 87 2.78 -39.35 -17.51
C GLU A 87 3.92 -39.17 -16.50
N THR A 88 5.15 -39.59 -16.85
CA THR A 88 6.33 -39.40 -15.97
C THR A 88 6.54 -37.92 -15.64
N ILE A 89 6.39 -37.02 -16.63
CA ILE A 89 6.52 -35.58 -16.40
C ILE A 89 5.43 -35.05 -15.45
N ARG A 90 4.17 -35.46 -15.62
CA ARG A 90 3.06 -35.11 -14.69
C ARG A 90 3.43 -35.51 -13.26
N ASP A 91 3.82 -36.75 -13.09
CA ASP A 91 4.21 -37.36 -11.82
C ASP A 91 5.36 -36.60 -11.13
N GLU A 92 6.37 -36.15 -11.88
CA GLU A 92 7.49 -35.36 -11.33
C GLU A 92 7.03 -33.95 -10.88
N ILE A 93 6.05 -33.33 -11.56
CA ILE A 93 5.44 -32.06 -11.12
C ILE A 93 4.65 -32.28 -9.81
N GLU A 94 3.82 -33.31 -9.74
CA GLU A 94 3.03 -33.65 -8.53
C GLU A 94 3.94 -33.98 -7.32
N LYS A 95 5.05 -34.68 -7.56
CA LYS A 95 6.10 -34.98 -6.56
C LYS A 95 7.03 -33.78 -6.26
N LYS A 96 6.75 -32.61 -6.86
CA LYS A 96 7.49 -31.34 -6.71
C LYS A 96 8.96 -31.42 -7.10
N GLN A 97 9.31 -32.36 -7.99
CA GLN A 97 10.63 -32.48 -8.61
C GLN A 97 10.75 -31.52 -9.81
N LEU A 98 10.42 -30.25 -9.58
CA LEU A 98 10.25 -29.24 -10.64
C LEU A 98 11.46 -29.11 -11.59
N PRO A 99 12.73 -29.15 -11.13
CA PRO A 99 13.90 -29.09 -12.02
C PRO A 99 14.09 -30.34 -12.90
N VAL A 100 13.52 -31.50 -12.50
CA VAL A 100 13.50 -32.73 -13.30
C VAL A 100 12.43 -32.62 -14.38
N ALA A 101 11.20 -32.22 -13.99
CA ALA A 101 10.10 -31.99 -14.91
C ALA A 101 10.42 -30.92 -15.97
N GLU A 102 10.98 -29.76 -15.58
CA GLU A 102 11.39 -28.71 -16.53
C GLU A 102 12.40 -29.25 -17.54
N ARG A 103 13.41 -30.00 -17.08
CA ARG A 103 14.42 -30.60 -17.96
C ARG A 103 13.84 -31.62 -18.93
N GLN A 104 12.90 -32.45 -18.49
CA GLN A 104 12.21 -33.41 -19.36
C GLN A 104 11.35 -32.68 -20.40
N LEU A 105 10.58 -31.66 -20.00
CA LEU A 105 9.78 -30.83 -20.90
C LEU A 105 10.63 -30.08 -21.94
N MET A 106 11.81 -29.57 -21.55
CA MET A 106 12.74 -28.91 -22.47
C MET A 106 13.38 -29.86 -23.50
N ASN A 107 13.44 -31.16 -23.19
CA ASN A 107 14.06 -32.18 -24.02
C ASN A 107 13.06 -33.00 -24.86
N LEU A 108 11.77 -32.64 -24.87
CA LEU A 108 10.78 -33.27 -25.73
C LEU A 108 11.15 -33.12 -27.21
N THR A 109 11.04 -34.21 -27.97
CA THR A 109 11.36 -34.20 -29.40
C THR A 109 10.32 -33.40 -30.20
N PRO A 110 10.70 -32.80 -31.35
CA PRO A 110 9.75 -32.08 -32.21
C PRO A 110 8.53 -32.91 -32.64
N SER A 111 8.65 -34.23 -32.69
CA SER A 111 7.53 -35.14 -32.99
C SER A 111 6.42 -35.10 -31.93
N VAL A 112 6.76 -34.99 -30.63
CA VAL A 112 5.76 -34.87 -29.55
C VAL A 112 5.02 -33.53 -29.66
N LEU A 113 5.73 -32.46 -30.01
CA LEU A 113 5.16 -31.12 -30.16
C LEU A 113 4.38 -30.94 -31.48
N ALA A 114 4.51 -31.86 -32.42
CA ALA A 114 3.75 -31.92 -33.66
C ALA A 114 2.48 -32.79 -33.55
N ASP A 115 2.38 -33.66 -32.54
CA ASP A 115 1.18 -34.46 -32.29
C ASP A 115 0.05 -33.59 -31.72
N ALA A 116 -1.11 -33.65 -32.36
CA ALA A 116 -2.26 -32.80 -32.06
C ALA A 116 -2.92 -33.08 -30.70
N LYS A 117 -2.74 -34.28 -30.12
CA LYS A 117 -3.23 -34.64 -28.78
C LYS A 117 -2.17 -34.37 -27.71
N ALA A 118 -0.90 -34.66 -28.00
CA ALA A 118 0.19 -34.46 -27.05
C ALA A 118 0.50 -32.98 -26.82
N LYS A 119 0.50 -32.15 -27.88
CA LYS A 119 0.89 -30.73 -27.77
C LYS A 119 0.04 -29.93 -26.76
N PRO A 120 -1.31 -30.02 -26.73
CA PRO A 120 -2.11 -29.36 -25.68
C PRO A 120 -1.80 -29.88 -24.27
N TYR A 121 -1.58 -31.20 -24.11
CA TYR A 121 -1.23 -31.78 -22.82
C TYR A 121 0.16 -31.30 -22.33
N VAL A 122 1.14 -31.16 -23.23
CA VAL A 122 2.44 -30.54 -22.91
C VAL A 122 2.27 -29.08 -22.49
N ALA A 123 1.32 -28.34 -23.07
CA ALA A 123 0.99 -26.98 -22.62
C ALA A 123 0.43 -26.97 -21.18
N ILE A 124 -0.44 -27.92 -20.84
CA ILE A 124 -0.96 -28.12 -19.47
C ILE A 124 0.17 -28.45 -18.49
N LEU A 125 1.11 -29.34 -18.85
CA LEU A 125 2.27 -29.65 -18.01
C LEU A 125 3.14 -28.42 -17.74
N TRP A 126 3.42 -27.60 -18.77
CA TRP A 126 4.13 -26.32 -18.58
C TRP A 126 3.36 -25.34 -17.68
N ASN A 127 2.03 -25.28 -17.80
CA ASN A 127 1.19 -24.43 -16.95
C ASN A 127 1.27 -24.87 -15.47
N ASN A 128 1.12 -26.17 -15.21
CA ASN A 128 1.09 -26.71 -13.85
C ASN A 128 2.48 -26.68 -13.18
N LEU A 129 3.56 -26.89 -13.96
CA LEU A 129 4.93 -26.60 -13.52
C LEU A 129 5.07 -25.13 -13.09
N GLY A 130 4.52 -24.19 -13.87
CA GLY A 130 4.50 -22.77 -13.54
C GLY A 130 3.80 -22.48 -12.21
N LEU A 131 2.62 -23.07 -11.96
CA LEU A 131 1.89 -22.88 -10.71
C LEU A 131 2.67 -23.37 -9.48
N GLU A 132 3.34 -24.54 -9.56
CA GLU A 132 4.16 -25.01 -8.44
C GLU A 132 5.46 -24.20 -8.27
N GLN A 133 6.08 -23.72 -9.37
CA GLN A 133 7.19 -22.75 -9.30
C GLN A 133 6.75 -21.45 -8.62
N GLU A 134 5.56 -20.94 -8.95
CA GLU A 134 4.99 -19.72 -8.37
C GLU A 134 4.72 -19.87 -6.86
N ARG A 135 4.33 -21.07 -6.43
CA ARG A 135 4.03 -21.41 -5.03
C ARG A 135 5.30 -21.60 -4.17
N ILE A 136 6.44 -21.92 -4.76
CA ILE A 136 7.71 -22.20 -4.05
C ILE A 136 8.68 -21.02 -4.16
N ASP A 137 8.96 -20.55 -5.38
CA ASP A 137 10.01 -19.56 -5.68
C ASP A 137 9.46 -18.21 -6.16
N GLY A 138 8.13 -18.10 -6.31
CA GLY A 138 7.44 -16.88 -6.71
C GLY A 138 7.40 -16.61 -8.21
N THR A 139 6.62 -15.59 -8.58
CA THR A 139 6.18 -15.35 -9.97
C THR A 139 7.30 -15.01 -10.95
N LYS A 140 8.44 -14.51 -10.45
CA LYS A 140 9.65 -14.27 -11.26
C LYS A 140 10.24 -15.55 -11.87
N VAL A 141 10.04 -16.70 -11.24
CA VAL A 141 10.51 -17.99 -11.75
C VAL A 141 9.46 -18.60 -12.69
N SER A 142 8.20 -18.64 -12.27
CA SER A 142 7.11 -19.31 -13.01
C SER A 142 6.75 -18.68 -14.35
N VAL A 143 6.95 -17.37 -14.53
CA VAL A 143 6.57 -16.67 -15.78
C VAL A 143 7.20 -17.29 -17.04
N ARG A 144 8.35 -17.95 -16.93
CA ARG A 144 8.95 -18.71 -18.05
C ARG A 144 8.09 -19.91 -18.45
N ALA A 145 7.60 -20.68 -17.48
CA ALA A 145 6.78 -21.85 -17.71
C ALA A 145 5.40 -21.46 -18.29
N PHE A 146 4.78 -20.39 -17.77
CA PHE A 146 3.57 -19.82 -18.37
C PHE A 146 3.77 -19.32 -19.82
N LYS A 147 4.89 -18.64 -20.10
CA LYS A 147 5.27 -18.27 -21.50
C LYS A 147 5.42 -19.48 -22.41
N LYS A 148 5.93 -20.62 -21.91
CA LYS A 148 6.04 -21.88 -22.67
C LYS A 148 4.68 -22.53 -22.92
N ALA A 149 3.82 -22.59 -21.91
CA ALA A 149 2.45 -23.10 -22.04
C ALA A 149 1.66 -22.29 -23.09
N ALA A 150 1.66 -20.95 -22.97
CA ALA A 150 0.96 -20.05 -23.87
C ALA A 150 1.44 -20.10 -25.33
N ALA A 151 2.73 -20.42 -25.56
CA ALA A 151 3.27 -20.59 -26.91
C ALA A 151 2.89 -21.94 -27.55
N LEU A 152 2.53 -22.94 -26.75
CA LEU A 152 2.07 -24.25 -27.22
C LEU A 152 0.55 -24.25 -27.46
N ASP A 153 -0.22 -23.62 -26.57
CA ASP A 153 -1.66 -23.43 -26.69
C ASP A 153 -2.05 -21.98 -26.32
N ASN A 154 -2.31 -21.18 -27.36
CA ASN A 154 -2.80 -19.81 -27.24
C ASN A 154 -4.34 -19.72 -27.25
N THR A 155 -5.04 -20.85 -27.32
CA THR A 155 -6.51 -20.95 -27.34
C THR A 155 -7.11 -21.43 -26.01
N ASN A 156 -6.27 -21.85 -25.06
CA ASN A 156 -6.72 -22.23 -23.73
C ASN A 156 -6.85 -21.01 -22.81
N PRO A 157 -8.07 -20.65 -22.34
CA PRO A 157 -8.28 -19.46 -21.52
C PRO A 157 -7.50 -19.50 -20.20
N ILE A 158 -7.42 -20.66 -19.54
CA ILE A 158 -6.74 -20.80 -18.24
C ILE A 158 -5.23 -20.57 -18.37
N ILE A 159 -4.61 -21.11 -19.42
CA ILE A 159 -3.18 -20.87 -19.71
C ILE A 159 -2.90 -19.38 -19.95
N GLN A 160 -3.76 -18.70 -20.74
CA GLN A 160 -3.60 -17.27 -21.00
C GLN A 160 -3.85 -16.42 -19.75
N LEU A 161 -4.86 -16.76 -18.92
CA LEU A 161 -5.12 -16.09 -17.64
C LEU A 161 -3.94 -16.23 -16.67
N ASN A 162 -3.35 -17.41 -16.55
CA ASN A 162 -2.19 -17.63 -15.67
C ASN A 162 -0.97 -16.82 -16.11
N LEU A 163 -0.70 -16.75 -17.42
CA LEU A 163 0.30 -15.84 -17.96
C LEU A 163 -0.04 -14.37 -17.70
N ALA A 164 -1.31 -13.97 -17.84
CA ALA A 164 -1.79 -12.62 -17.58
C ALA A 164 -1.59 -12.20 -16.11
N HIS A 165 -1.93 -13.08 -15.16
CA HIS A 165 -1.68 -12.88 -13.74
C HIS A 165 -0.18 -12.74 -13.45
N ALA A 166 0.66 -13.58 -14.06
CA ALA A 166 2.10 -13.48 -13.89
C ALA A 166 2.67 -12.16 -14.43
N TYR A 167 2.21 -11.69 -15.59
CA TYR A 167 2.59 -10.38 -16.10
C TYR A 167 2.14 -9.23 -15.20
N TRP A 168 0.93 -9.30 -14.66
CA TRP A 168 0.38 -8.28 -13.79
C TRP A 168 1.15 -8.12 -12.49
N GLU A 169 1.43 -9.22 -11.79
CA GLU A 169 2.22 -9.19 -10.55
C GLU A 169 3.64 -8.65 -10.80
N LEU A 170 4.24 -9.01 -11.93
CA LEU A 170 5.56 -8.55 -12.34
C LEU A 170 5.57 -7.13 -12.94
N ARG A 171 4.41 -6.52 -13.18
CA ARG A 171 4.23 -5.29 -13.98
C ARG A 171 4.94 -5.37 -15.35
N ASP A 172 4.92 -6.55 -15.99
CA ASP A 172 5.54 -6.82 -17.29
C ASP A 172 4.74 -6.11 -18.41
N PRO A 173 5.39 -5.28 -19.27
CA PRO A 173 4.72 -4.52 -20.32
C PRO A 173 4.09 -5.38 -21.43
N ALA A 174 4.30 -6.70 -21.42
CA ALA A 174 3.57 -7.64 -22.27
C ALA A 174 2.05 -7.68 -21.98
N LEU A 175 1.61 -7.27 -20.78
CA LEU A 175 0.18 -7.14 -20.44
C LEU A 175 -0.41 -5.83 -20.97
N ASN A 176 -0.41 -5.70 -22.29
CA ASN A 176 -0.90 -4.53 -23.02
C ASN A 176 -2.38 -4.65 -23.42
N GLN A 177 -2.92 -3.59 -24.05
CA GLN A 177 -4.34 -3.53 -24.45
C GLN A 177 -4.71 -4.63 -25.45
N ASP A 178 -3.83 -5.00 -26.38
CA ASP A 178 -4.10 -6.04 -27.38
C ASP A 178 -4.20 -7.42 -26.72
N PHE A 179 -3.24 -7.75 -25.83
CA PHE A 179 -3.25 -9.00 -25.07
C PHE A 179 -4.50 -9.13 -24.19
N LEU A 180 -4.87 -8.06 -23.49
CA LEU A 180 -6.08 -8.01 -22.64
C LEU A 180 -7.37 -8.12 -23.47
N THR A 181 -7.44 -7.50 -24.64
CA THR A 181 -8.60 -7.58 -25.56
C THR A 181 -8.76 -8.99 -26.14
N GLY A 182 -7.65 -9.64 -26.50
CA GLY A 182 -7.63 -11.05 -26.88
C GLY A 182 -8.15 -11.94 -25.73
N LEU A 183 -7.72 -11.67 -24.50
CA LEU A 183 -8.13 -12.42 -23.32
C LEU A 183 -9.62 -12.22 -22.96
N MET A 184 -10.18 -11.02 -23.13
CA MET A 184 -11.62 -10.77 -23.03
C MET A 184 -12.43 -11.56 -24.07
N THR A 185 -11.86 -11.80 -25.25
CA THR A 185 -12.49 -12.62 -26.30
C THR A 185 -12.45 -14.11 -25.95
N LEU A 186 -11.33 -14.56 -25.36
CA LEU A 186 -11.09 -15.97 -25.00
C LEU A 186 -11.81 -16.40 -23.71
N ALA A 187 -11.96 -15.48 -22.76
CA ALA A 187 -12.53 -15.70 -21.44
C ALA A 187 -13.55 -14.59 -21.08
N PRO A 188 -14.69 -14.49 -21.81
CA PRO A 188 -15.59 -13.33 -21.74
C PRO A 188 -16.33 -13.16 -20.41
N ASN A 189 -16.37 -14.20 -19.58
CA ASN A 189 -17.00 -14.20 -18.27
C ASN A 189 -16.03 -13.84 -17.13
N GLU A 190 -14.73 -13.66 -17.40
CA GLU A 190 -13.72 -13.61 -16.35
C GLU A 190 -13.53 -12.24 -15.68
N PRO A 191 -13.34 -12.25 -14.35
CA PRO A 191 -12.77 -11.22 -13.51
C PRO A 191 -11.82 -10.24 -14.17
N PHE A 192 -10.71 -10.87 -14.53
CA PHE A 192 -9.38 -10.28 -14.49
C PHE A 192 -9.02 -9.44 -15.72
N PRO A 193 -9.39 -9.79 -16.97
CA PRO A 193 -9.04 -8.97 -18.13
C PRO A 193 -9.63 -7.56 -18.06
N HIS A 194 -10.84 -7.42 -17.49
CA HIS A 194 -11.47 -6.12 -17.28
C HIS A 194 -10.80 -5.33 -16.14
N LEU A 195 -10.45 -5.96 -15.02
CA LEU A 195 -9.67 -5.31 -13.95
C LEU A 195 -8.31 -4.82 -14.46
N ALA A 196 -7.62 -5.66 -15.24
CA ALA A 196 -6.30 -5.34 -15.74
C ALA A 196 -6.32 -4.23 -16.81
N MET A 197 -7.35 -4.21 -17.66
CA MET A 197 -7.56 -3.10 -18.58
C MET A 197 -7.93 -1.81 -17.84
N ALA A 198 -8.72 -1.90 -16.76
CA ALA A 198 -9.08 -0.73 -15.98
C ALA A 198 -7.85 -0.03 -15.38
N ASP A 199 -6.93 -0.78 -14.76
CA ASP A 199 -5.69 -0.23 -14.18
C ASP A 199 -4.76 0.36 -15.26
N LEU A 200 -4.63 -0.30 -16.42
CA LEU A 200 -3.85 0.23 -17.55
C LEU A 200 -4.44 1.55 -18.08
N LEU A 201 -5.77 1.61 -18.25
CA LEU A 201 -6.48 2.84 -18.66
C LEU A 201 -6.38 3.92 -17.58
N TYR A 202 -6.41 3.52 -16.32
CA TYR A 202 -6.32 4.39 -15.16
C TYR A 202 -4.95 5.06 -15.04
N GLU A 203 -3.87 4.31 -15.25
CA GLU A 203 -2.50 4.82 -15.35
C GLU A 203 -2.29 5.75 -16.56
N GLN A 204 -3.09 5.57 -17.62
CA GLN A 204 -3.17 6.50 -18.76
C GLN A 204 -4.08 7.71 -18.49
N ASP A 205 -4.59 7.89 -17.26
CA ASP A 205 -5.55 8.92 -16.85
C ASP A 205 -6.90 8.88 -17.61
N ARG A 206 -7.20 7.77 -18.32
CA ARG A 206 -8.44 7.54 -19.06
C ARG A 206 -9.56 7.05 -18.14
N LEU A 207 -9.84 7.84 -17.10
CA LEU A 207 -10.70 7.46 -15.96
C LEU A 207 -12.11 7.01 -16.39
N SER A 208 -12.74 7.71 -17.35
CA SER A 208 -14.05 7.33 -17.89
C SER A 208 -14.08 5.94 -18.52
N GLU A 209 -12.99 5.51 -19.15
CA GLU A 209 -12.86 4.17 -19.74
C GLU A 209 -12.50 3.13 -18.69
N ALA A 210 -11.59 3.47 -17.76
CA ALA A 210 -11.28 2.63 -16.60
C ALA A 210 -12.56 2.30 -15.79
N ALA A 211 -13.42 3.29 -15.53
CA ALA A 211 -14.70 3.10 -14.85
C ALA A 211 -15.65 2.14 -15.59
N LYS A 212 -15.68 2.15 -16.93
CA LYS A 212 -16.46 1.18 -17.72
C LYS A 212 -15.91 -0.23 -17.52
N HIS A 213 -14.59 -0.41 -17.57
CA HIS A 213 -13.96 -1.70 -17.34
C HIS A 213 -14.12 -2.21 -15.91
N LEU A 214 -14.02 -1.37 -14.87
CA LEU A 214 -14.32 -1.75 -13.49
C LEU A 214 -15.80 -2.19 -13.31
N THR A 215 -16.73 -1.52 -14.01
CA THR A 215 -18.14 -1.92 -14.03
C THR A 215 -18.30 -3.32 -14.63
N GLN A 216 -17.68 -3.57 -15.80
CA GLN A 216 -17.68 -4.88 -16.46
C GLN A 216 -17.03 -5.98 -15.61
N ALA A 217 -15.96 -5.67 -14.87
CA ALA A 217 -15.35 -6.60 -13.92
C ALA A 217 -16.28 -6.91 -12.73
N THR A 218 -16.97 -5.89 -12.20
CA THR A 218 -17.93 -6.06 -11.08
C THR A 218 -19.10 -6.95 -11.49
N GLU A 219 -19.63 -6.78 -12.70
CA GLU A 219 -20.68 -7.65 -13.29
C GLU A 219 -20.23 -9.12 -13.45
N ARG A 220 -18.91 -9.35 -13.59
CA ARG A 220 -18.31 -10.67 -13.79
C ARG A 220 -17.78 -11.32 -12.52
N ALA A 221 -17.65 -10.58 -11.42
CA ALA A 221 -17.06 -10.94 -10.11
C ALA A 221 -17.68 -12.16 -9.37
N GLY A 222 -18.44 -13.01 -10.06
CA GLY A 222 -19.19 -14.10 -9.48
C GLY A 222 -20.23 -13.60 -8.48
N LYS A 223 -20.43 -14.38 -7.41
CA LYS A 223 -21.31 -14.02 -6.29
C LYS A 223 -20.55 -13.69 -4.99
N ASP A 224 -19.23 -13.50 -5.01
CA ASP A 224 -18.49 -13.09 -3.81
C ASP A 224 -18.86 -11.62 -3.48
N PRO A 225 -19.61 -11.35 -2.38
CA PRO A 225 -20.08 -10.00 -2.09
C PRO A 225 -18.95 -9.04 -1.74
N ARG A 226 -17.77 -9.56 -1.34
CA ARG A 226 -16.61 -8.79 -0.89
C ARG A 226 -15.88 -8.20 -2.08
N VAL A 227 -15.62 -9.03 -3.08
CA VAL A 227 -15.03 -8.60 -4.37
C VAL A 227 -15.97 -7.59 -5.04
N GLN A 228 -17.28 -7.86 -5.08
CA GLN A 228 -18.26 -6.91 -5.60
C GLN A 228 -18.26 -5.57 -4.85
N SER A 229 -18.27 -5.58 -3.51
CA SER A 229 -18.27 -4.37 -2.67
C SER A 229 -16.99 -3.54 -2.85
N TYR A 230 -15.83 -4.19 -2.90
CA TYR A 230 -14.55 -3.53 -3.17
C TYR A 230 -14.55 -2.87 -4.56
N LEU A 231 -14.88 -3.63 -5.61
CA LEU A 231 -14.88 -3.12 -6.98
C LEU A 231 -15.92 -2.00 -7.19
N ALA A 232 -17.09 -2.09 -6.56
CA ALA A 232 -18.08 -1.01 -6.58
C ALA A 232 -17.55 0.26 -5.92
N THR A 233 -16.85 0.14 -4.79
CA THR A 233 -16.23 1.28 -4.07
C THR A 233 -15.15 1.95 -4.91
N VAL A 234 -14.27 1.17 -5.54
CA VAL A 234 -13.23 1.71 -6.45
C VAL A 234 -13.87 2.33 -7.70
N THR A 235 -14.86 1.67 -8.31
CA THR A 235 -15.60 2.20 -9.48
C THR A 235 -16.22 3.56 -9.18
N GLU A 236 -16.88 3.70 -8.03
CA GLU A 236 -17.52 4.95 -7.62
C GLU A 236 -16.48 6.05 -7.33
N LYS A 237 -15.35 5.70 -6.69
CA LYS A 237 -14.25 6.66 -6.49
C LYS A 237 -13.72 7.17 -7.83
N VAL A 238 -13.42 6.26 -8.78
CA VAL A 238 -12.96 6.61 -10.14
C VAL A 238 -13.99 7.47 -10.89
N ARG A 239 -15.28 7.14 -10.83
CA ARG A 239 -16.34 7.93 -11.49
C ARG A 239 -16.48 9.34 -10.92
N ARG A 240 -16.40 9.51 -9.60
CA ARG A 240 -16.40 10.84 -8.96
C ARG A 240 -15.19 11.67 -9.38
N THR A 241 -14.02 11.03 -9.45
CA THR A 241 -12.79 11.65 -9.93
C THR A 241 -12.92 12.07 -11.40
N ASP A 242 -13.41 11.20 -12.28
CA ASP A 242 -13.69 11.50 -13.70
C ASP A 242 -14.66 12.69 -13.86
N ALA A 243 -15.76 12.72 -13.11
CA ALA A 243 -16.76 13.80 -13.16
C ALA A 243 -16.23 15.18 -12.72
N VAL A 244 -15.12 15.21 -11.96
CA VAL A 244 -14.46 16.44 -11.50
C VAL A 244 -13.27 16.79 -12.38
N GLU A 245 -12.42 15.83 -12.73
CA GLU A 245 -11.15 16.04 -13.44
C GLU A 245 -11.27 16.09 -14.96
N SER A 246 -12.26 15.44 -15.59
CA SER A 246 -12.40 15.37 -17.07
C SER A 246 -12.62 16.72 -17.75
N ARG A 247 -13.03 17.74 -16.99
CA ARG A 247 -13.26 19.13 -17.45
C ARG A 247 -12.09 20.08 -17.13
N MET A 248 -11.04 19.59 -16.47
CA MET A 248 -9.92 20.42 -16.04
C MET A 248 -8.94 20.70 -17.19
N ASN A 249 -8.28 21.85 -17.12
CA ASN A 249 -7.13 22.12 -17.98
C ASN A 249 -5.93 21.28 -17.51
N ALA A 250 -5.18 20.72 -18.46
CA ALA A 250 -4.05 19.83 -18.18
C ALA A 250 -2.76 20.22 -18.91
N ARG A 251 -1.62 20.02 -18.24
CA ARG A 251 -0.25 20.20 -18.78
C ARG A 251 0.64 19.08 -18.27
N SER A 252 1.55 18.60 -19.11
CA SER A 252 2.47 17.51 -18.77
C SER A 252 3.92 17.96 -18.82
N SER A 253 4.75 17.38 -17.96
CA SER A 253 6.22 17.36 -18.06
C SER A 253 6.70 15.93 -18.34
N SER A 254 7.98 15.64 -18.09
CA SER A 254 8.55 14.29 -18.26
C SER A 254 7.98 13.29 -17.25
N HIS A 255 7.73 13.72 -16.01
CA HIS A 255 7.35 12.84 -14.90
C HIS A 255 6.03 13.22 -14.20
N PHE A 256 5.33 14.28 -14.65
CA PHE A 256 4.10 14.76 -14.03
C PHE A 256 3.02 15.15 -15.04
N LEU A 257 1.76 14.96 -14.62
CA LEU A 257 0.57 15.49 -15.28
C LEU A 257 -0.14 16.43 -14.29
N VAL A 258 -0.10 17.73 -14.52
CA VAL A 258 -0.78 18.74 -13.70
C VAL A 258 -2.14 19.08 -14.30
N LYS A 259 -3.20 18.94 -13.49
CA LYS A 259 -4.57 19.35 -13.78
C LYS A 259 -4.98 20.54 -12.92
N TYR A 260 -5.82 21.42 -13.45
CA TYR A 260 -6.27 22.64 -12.75
C TYR A 260 -7.78 22.87 -12.86
N ASP A 261 -8.41 23.09 -11.70
CA ASP A 261 -9.84 23.43 -11.52
C ASP A 261 -10.08 24.94 -11.75
N GLY A 262 -10.01 25.40 -13.01
CA GLY A 262 -10.32 26.80 -13.35
C GLY A 262 -9.67 27.34 -14.63
N ALA A 263 -9.59 28.66 -14.71
CA ALA A 263 -9.05 29.41 -15.84
C ALA A 263 -7.54 29.15 -16.09
N GLU A 264 -7.08 29.46 -17.31
CA GLU A 264 -5.71 29.21 -17.77
C GLU A 264 -4.70 30.18 -17.09
N ASP A 265 -4.13 29.80 -15.94
CA ASP A 265 -2.97 30.45 -15.29
C ASP A 265 -1.62 29.77 -15.63
N GLN A 266 -0.95 30.31 -16.64
CA GLN A 266 0.31 29.77 -17.16
C GLN A 266 1.49 29.88 -16.20
N HIS A 267 1.52 30.88 -15.32
CA HIS A 267 2.63 31.05 -14.40
C HIS A 267 2.63 29.94 -13.36
N THR A 268 1.45 29.60 -12.83
CA THR A 268 1.29 28.59 -11.80
C THR A 268 1.69 27.18 -12.27
N TRP A 269 1.39 26.75 -13.50
CA TRP A 269 1.87 25.43 -13.96
C TRP A 269 3.37 25.37 -14.13
N THR A 270 4.00 26.42 -14.68
CA THR A 270 5.45 26.46 -14.84
C THR A 270 6.13 26.30 -13.48
N VAL A 271 5.71 27.06 -12.47
CA VAL A 271 6.24 26.96 -11.10
C VAL A 271 5.99 25.57 -10.49
N VAL A 272 4.77 25.03 -10.58
CA VAL A 272 4.43 23.70 -10.04
C VAL A 272 5.25 22.59 -10.71
N LEU A 273 5.38 22.60 -12.03
CA LEU A 273 6.14 21.60 -12.78
C LEU A 273 7.65 21.72 -12.52
N GLU A 274 8.20 22.94 -12.44
CA GLU A 274 9.62 23.16 -12.10
C GLU A 274 9.96 22.62 -10.70
N ILE A 275 9.12 22.90 -9.71
CA ILE A 275 9.25 22.38 -8.33
C ILE A 275 9.22 20.85 -8.33
N LEU A 276 8.24 20.24 -9.01
CA LEU A 276 8.05 18.79 -9.01
C LEU A 276 9.16 18.05 -9.77
N GLU A 277 9.62 18.59 -10.90
CA GLU A 277 10.74 18.01 -11.66
C GLU A 277 12.08 18.10 -10.90
N GLU A 278 12.29 19.14 -10.09
CA GLU A 278 13.45 19.20 -9.17
C GLU A 278 13.28 18.22 -8.00
N ALA A 279 12.10 18.18 -7.38
CA ALA A 279 11.78 17.22 -6.33
C ALA A 279 12.03 15.77 -6.81
N TYR A 280 11.61 15.44 -8.03
CA TYR A 280 11.84 14.14 -8.65
C TYR A 280 13.32 13.78 -8.74
N ARG A 281 14.17 14.71 -9.19
CA ARG A 281 15.62 14.52 -9.26
C ARG A 281 16.25 14.35 -7.87
N GLU A 282 16.07 15.33 -7.00
CA GLU A 282 16.74 15.39 -5.70
C GLU A 282 16.29 14.27 -4.76
N ILE A 283 14.98 14.12 -4.58
CA ILE A 283 14.40 13.17 -3.63
C ILE A 283 14.50 11.75 -4.20
N GLY A 284 14.31 11.58 -5.51
CA GLY A 284 14.56 10.29 -6.18
C GLY A 284 16.01 9.81 -6.03
N GLN A 285 16.99 10.72 -6.13
CA GLN A 285 18.39 10.41 -5.87
C GLN A 285 18.64 10.00 -4.40
N ARG A 286 17.97 10.62 -3.42
CA ARG A 286 18.09 10.26 -1.99
C ARG A 286 17.62 8.83 -1.69
N PHE A 287 16.57 8.37 -2.37
CA PHE A 287 16.03 7.00 -2.22
C PHE A 287 16.62 5.98 -3.18
N GLY A 288 17.35 6.41 -4.21
CA GLY A 288 17.78 5.56 -5.33
C GLY A 288 16.58 4.96 -6.09
N HIS A 289 15.44 5.65 -6.11
CA HIS A 289 14.19 5.17 -6.68
C HIS A 289 13.47 6.31 -7.40
N PHE A 290 13.00 6.04 -8.62
CA PHE A 290 12.37 7.00 -9.50
C PHE A 290 11.07 6.39 -10.03
N PRO A 291 9.89 6.98 -9.75
CA PRO A 291 8.62 6.51 -10.28
C PRO A 291 8.64 6.45 -11.81
N ALA A 292 8.40 5.27 -12.37
CA ALA A 292 8.51 5.02 -13.81
C ALA A 292 7.30 5.55 -14.61
N LYS A 293 6.21 5.90 -13.93
CA LYS A 293 4.95 6.38 -14.51
C LYS A 293 4.71 7.83 -14.07
N PRO A 294 4.19 8.72 -14.93
CA PRO A 294 3.92 10.10 -14.55
C PRO A 294 2.94 10.19 -13.38
N ILE A 295 3.25 11.04 -12.39
CA ILE A 295 2.37 11.27 -11.25
C ILE A 295 1.35 12.35 -11.60
N VAL A 296 0.07 12.08 -11.32
CA VAL A 296 -1.01 13.05 -11.54
C VAL A 296 -1.12 13.98 -10.34
N VAL A 297 -1.10 15.28 -10.62
CA VAL A 297 -1.19 16.36 -9.62
C VAL A 297 -2.42 17.20 -9.94
N VAL A 298 -3.31 17.40 -8.97
CA VAL A 298 -4.60 18.05 -9.15
C VAL A 298 -4.67 19.30 -8.28
N LEU A 299 -4.73 20.45 -8.95
CA LEU A 299 -4.78 21.77 -8.34
C LEU A 299 -6.25 22.20 -8.20
N HIS A 300 -6.76 22.18 -6.97
CA HIS A 300 -8.15 22.51 -6.63
C HIS A 300 -8.27 23.95 -6.14
N THR A 301 -9.36 24.65 -6.47
CA THR A 301 -9.69 25.87 -5.72
C THR A 301 -9.88 25.55 -4.23
N LYS A 302 -9.59 26.51 -3.34
CA LYS A 302 -9.69 26.24 -1.88
C LYS A 302 -11.07 25.74 -1.46
N ASP A 303 -12.13 26.33 -2.01
CA ASP A 303 -13.51 25.95 -1.70
C ASP A 303 -13.85 24.54 -2.24
N THR A 304 -13.14 24.05 -3.26
CA THR A 304 -13.28 22.69 -3.79
C THR A 304 -12.34 21.67 -3.16
N PHE A 305 -11.21 22.07 -2.56
CA PHE A 305 -10.20 21.14 -2.03
C PHE A 305 -10.76 20.21 -0.93
N GLN A 306 -11.12 20.71 0.26
CA GLN A 306 -11.63 19.85 1.35
C GLN A 306 -12.87 19.05 0.93
N THR A 307 -13.72 19.62 0.06
CA THR A 307 -14.92 18.95 -0.48
C THR A 307 -14.56 17.79 -1.43
N ALA A 308 -13.50 17.92 -2.23
CA ALA A 308 -13.06 16.92 -3.21
C ALA A 308 -12.06 15.88 -2.64
N THR A 309 -11.45 16.16 -1.49
CA THR A 309 -10.53 15.26 -0.78
C THR A 309 -11.19 14.54 0.40
N GLY A 310 -12.14 15.19 1.08
CA GLY A 310 -12.58 14.80 2.42
C GLY A 310 -11.53 15.06 3.50
N SER A 311 -10.48 15.85 3.21
CA SER A 311 -9.38 16.12 4.13
C SER A 311 -9.80 17.08 5.26
N PRO A 312 -9.11 17.03 6.41
CA PRO A 312 -9.26 18.04 7.45
C PRO A 312 -8.98 19.46 6.93
N ALA A 313 -9.57 20.46 7.58
CA ALA A 313 -9.38 21.87 7.23
C ALA A 313 -7.93 22.38 7.41
N TRP A 314 -7.08 21.64 8.13
CA TRP A 314 -5.66 21.94 8.32
C TRP A 314 -4.73 21.32 7.26
N ALA A 315 -5.25 20.48 6.37
CA ALA A 315 -4.44 19.84 5.33
C ALA A 315 -4.07 20.86 4.24
N ASP A 316 -2.79 21.17 4.14
CA ASP A 316 -2.22 22.07 3.11
C ASP A 316 -1.97 21.34 1.77
N GLY A 317 -1.95 20.00 1.79
CA GLY A 317 -1.89 19.10 0.64
C GLY A 317 -2.53 17.75 0.97
N LEU A 318 -2.67 16.88 -0.02
CA LEU A 318 -3.00 15.47 0.19
C LEU A 318 -2.57 14.58 -0.98
N TYR A 319 -1.73 13.59 -0.72
CA TYR A 319 -1.59 12.41 -1.55
C TYR A 319 -2.74 11.42 -1.29
N ASP A 320 -3.52 11.09 -2.33
CA ASP A 320 -4.56 10.05 -2.28
C ASP A 320 -3.95 8.70 -2.68
N PRO A 321 -3.63 7.80 -1.73
CA PRO A 321 -2.99 6.51 -2.03
C PRO A 321 -3.94 5.53 -2.73
N THR A 322 -5.27 5.73 -2.68
CA THR A 322 -6.17 4.91 -3.52
C THR A 322 -6.06 5.30 -4.99
N LEU A 323 -5.70 6.56 -5.28
CA LEU A 323 -5.73 7.12 -6.62
C LEU A 323 -4.36 7.58 -7.18
N GLY A 324 -3.27 7.38 -6.44
CA GLY A 324 -1.94 7.83 -6.87
C GLY A 324 -1.86 9.33 -7.22
N ARG A 325 -2.73 10.18 -6.64
CA ARG A 325 -2.90 11.59 -7.00
C ARG A 325 -2.41 12.49 -5.88
N ILE A 326 -1.52 13.42 -6.21
CA ILE A 326 -1.24 14.57 -5.34
C ILE A 326 -2.36 15.59 -5.54
N LYS A 327 -2.97 16.09 -4.47
CA LYS A 327 -4.01 17.13 -4.50
C LYS A 327 -3.53 18.34 -3.71
N ILE A 328 -3.66 19.53 -4.29
CA ILE A 328 -3.14 20.79 -3.71
C ILE A 328 -4.20 21.89 -3.81
N PRO A 329 -4.45 22.68 -2.75
CA PRO A 329 -5.27 23.89 -2.82
C PRO A 329 -4.50 25.04 -3.51
N THR A 330 -5.15 25.74 -4.44
CA THR A 330 -4.52 26.78 -5.27
C THR A 330 -4.40 28.14 -4.58
N GLN A 331 -5.19 28.40 -3.53
CA GLN A 331 -5.02 29.59 -2.71
C GLN A 331 -3.84 29.37 -1.75
N GLY A 332 -2.82 30.21 -1.85
CA GLY A 332 -1.50 30.00 -1.23
C GLY A 332 -0.45 29.72 -2.31
N ALA A 333 -0.75 28.79 -3.22
CA ALA A 333 0.16 28.37 -4.30
C ALA A 333 0.64 29.53 -5.18
N THR A 334 -0.25 30.48 -5.47
CA THR A 334 0.03 31.65 -6.34
C THR A 334 0.66 32.84 -5.60
N THR A 335 0.76 32.78 -4.27
CA THR A 335 1.18 33.92 -3.42
C THR A 335 2.40 33.62 -2.55
N ASP A 336 2.69 32.35 -2.26
CA ASP A 336 3.88 31.93 -1.51
C ASP A 336 4.51 30.68 -2.18
N THR A 337 5.52 30.94 -3.00
CA THR A 337 6.28 29.89 -3.70
C THR A 337 7.06 28.99 -2.73
N LYS A 338 7.43 29.45 -1.53
CA LYS A 338 8.14 28.62 -0.55
C LYS A 338 7.19 27.60 0.08
N TRP A 339 6.04 28.08 0.55
CA TRP A 339 4.97 27.19 1.01
C TRP A 339 4.58 26.17 -0.07
N LEU A 340 4.39 26.62 -1.32
CA LEU A 340 4.07 25.71 -2.43
C LEU A 340 5.18 24.67 -2.66
N THR A 341 6.45 25.10 -2.64
CA THR A 341 7.60 24.21 -2.77
C THR A 341 7.61 23.15 -1.67
N HIS A 342 7.38 23.56 -0.43
CA HIS A 342 7.33 22.67 0.72
C HIS A 342 6.23 21.61 0.55
N VAL A 343 4.99 22.03 0.29
CA VAL A 343 3.85 21.10 0.17
C VAL A 343 4.03 20.15 -1.01
N LEU A 344 4.39 20.64 -2.21
CA LEU A 344 4.60 19.78 -3.38
C LEU A 344 5.69 18.72 -3.15
N ARG A 345 6.77 19.08 -2.45
CA ARG A 345 7.84 18.13 -2.12
C ARG A 345 7.40 17.12 -1.06
N HIS A 346 6.64 17.55 -0.05
CA HIS A 346 6.05 16.70 0.97
C HIS A 346 5.15 15.62 0.32
N GLU A 347 4.18 16.04 -0.48
CA GLU A 347 3.26 15.11 -1.17
C GLU A 347 3.97 14.22 -2.21
N TYR A 348 5.03 14.72 -2.85
CA TYR A 348 5.86 13.90 -3.74
C TYR A 348 6.59 12.77 -2.99
N VAL A 349 7.01 12.98 -1.74
CA VAL A 349 7.61 11.90 -0.93
C VAL A 349 6.60 10.78 -0.69
N HIS A 350 5.34 11.11 -0.35
CA HIS A 350 4.29 10.09 -0.23
C HIS A 350 4.05 9.34 -1.55
N ALA A 351 4.02 10.05 -2.68
CA ALA A 351 3.87 9.45 -4.00
C ALA A 351 5.04 8.49 -4.34
N LEU A 352 6.28 8.90 -4.06
CA LEU A 352 7.48 8.08 -4.27
C LEU A 352 7.49 6.85 -3.36
N LEU A 353 7.15 7.01 -2.07
CA LEU A 353 7.07 5.89 -1.12
C LEU A 353 5.98 4.89 -1.52
N HIS A 354 4.84 5.38 -1.99
CA HIS A 354 3.76 4.54 -2.51
C HIS A 354 4.16 3.71 -3.73
N ASP A 355 4.80 4.34 -4.72
CA ASP A 355 5.34 3.65 -5.90
C ASP A 355 6.42 2.63 -5.51
N ARG A 356 7.39 3.01 -4.65
CA ARG A 356 8.43 2.12 -4.16
C ARG A 356 7.84 0.88 -3.47
N LEU A 357 6.83 1.07 -2.62
CA LEU A 357 6.14 0.00 -1.89
C LEU A 357 5.09 -0.75 -2.73
N ALA A 358 4.96 -0.45 -4.03
CA ALA A 358 3.99 -1.06 -4.94
C ALA A 358 2.54 -1.00 -4.40
N GLY A 359 2.17 0.14 -3.80
CA GLY A 359 0.85 0.35 -3.19
C GLY A 359 0.67 -0.24 -1.79
N GLN A 360 1.65 -0.96 -1.24
CA GLN A 360 1.59 -1.57 0.10
C GLN A 360 1.91 -0.57 1.22
N LEU A 361 1.32 0.64 1.16
CA LEU A 361 1.61 1.73 2.10
C LEU A 361 1.28 1.36 3.56
N GLY A 362 0.29 0.50 3.78
CA GLY A 362 -0.05 -0.02 5.12
C GLY A 362 1.02 -0.90 5.78
N SER A 363 2.12 -1.21 5.08
CA SER A 363 3.30 -1.86 5.66
C SER A 363 4.38 -0.88 6.14
N LEU A 364 4.25 0.41 5.84
CA LEU A 364 5.11 1.48 6.34
C LEU A 364 4.45 2.15 7.55
N PRO A 365 5.10 2.24 8.74
CA PRO A 365 4.51 2.94 9.87
C PRO A 365 4.34 4.44 9.58
N VAL A 366 3.20 5.00 9.97
CA VAL A 366 2.81 6.38 9.63
C VAL A 366 3.87 7.40 10.10
N TRP A 367 4.43 7.27 11.30
CA TRP A 367 5.50 8.17 11.76
C TRP A 367 6.71 8.25 10.82
N LEU A 368 7.07 7.16 10.12
CA LEU A 368 8.19 7.20 9.18
C LEU A 368 7.76 7.76 7.82
N ASN A 369 6.52 7.52 7.40
CA ASN A 369 5.95 8.12 6.18
C ASN A 369 5.93 9.66 6.29
N GLU A 370 5.28 10.18 7.34
CA GLU A 370 5.16 11.62 7.58
C GLU A 370 6.54 12.24 7.88
N GLY A 371 7.35 11.58 8.71
CA GLY A 371 8.68 12.08 9.06
C GLY A 371 9.63 12.17 7.87
N LEU A 372 9.58 11.23 6.91
CA LEU A 372 10.35 11.32 5.67
C LEU A 372 9.84 12.45 4.77
N ALA A 373 8.52 12.63 4.67
CA ALA A 373 7.93 13.71 3.89
C ALA A 373 8.31 15.09 4.45
N MET A 374 8.32 15.25 5.78
CA MET A 374 8.78 16.48 6.45
C MET A 374 10.28 16.72 6.28
N GLN A 375 11.14 15.70 6.44
CA GLN A 375 12.60 15.83 6.31
C GLN A 375 13.06 16.15 4.88
N LEU A 376 12.29 15.79 3.85
CA LEU A 376 12.67 15.96 2.44
C LEU A 376 11.93 17.11 1.73
N ALA A 377 10.93 17.71 2.39
CA ALA A 377 10.23 18.93 1.94
C ALA A 377 11.12 20.17 1.82
N GLY A 378 12.31 20.17 2.44
CA GLY A 378 13.38 21.14 2.20
C GLY A 378 13.57 22.15 3.33
N ASP A 379 12.54 22.95 3.65
CA ASP A 379 12.60 23.89 4.77
C ASP A 379 12.41 23.17 6.13
N PRO A 380 13.18 23.54 7.18
CA PRO A 380 13.06 22.93 8.50
C PRO A 380 11.73 23.32 9.15
N TRP A 381 10.97 22.30 9.54
CA TRP A 381 9.82 22.46 10.44
C TRP A 381 10.24 23.08 11.78
N PRO A 382 9.31 23.73 12.52
CA PRO A 382 9.55 24.13 13.90
C PRO A 382 10.08 22.94 14.71
N ASP A 383 11.16 23.15 15.46
CA ASP A 383 11.76 22.06 16.23
C ASP A 383 10.75 21.56 17.29
N LEU A 384 10.79 20.26 17.60
CA LEU A 384 9.96 19.64 18.62
C LEU A 384 10.14 20.32 19.99
N ASP A 385 11.33 20.87 20.24
CA ASP A 385 11.62 21.71 21.41
C ASP A 385 10.86 23.05 21.44
N GLN A 386 10.63 23.69 20.30
CA GLN A 386 9.85 24.94 20.21
C GLN A 386 8.37 24.69 20.52
N ALA A 387 7.85 23.50 20.23
CA ALA A 387 6.48 23.09 20.53
C ALA A 387 6.30 22.60 21.99
N MET A 388 7.37 22.15 22.66
CA MET A 388 7.33 21.68 24.05
C MET A 388 8.22 22.50 25.01
N PRO A 389 8.11 23.83 25.08
CA PRO A 389 9.05 24.69 25.82
C PRO A 389 9.06 24.42 27.33
N ASN A 390 7.95 23.98 27.91
CA ASN A 390 7.79 23.71 29.34
C ASN A 390 8.08 22.24 29.76
N GLY A 391 8.45 21.38 28.81
CA GLY A 391 8.58 19.94 29.00
C GLY A 391 7.24 19.22 28.77
N GLY A 392 7.21 18.33 27.80
CA GLY A 392 6.07 17.47 27.48
C GLY A 392 6.49 16.01 27.43
N SER A 393 5.54 15.09 27.66
CA SER A 393 5.76 13.67 27.44
C SER A 393 5.61 13.36 25.95
N VAL A 394 6.67 12.87 25.31
CA VAL A 394 6.55 12.28 23.97
C VAL A 394 5.76 10.97 24.00
N LEU A 395 5.16 10.60 22.87
CA LEU A 395 4.58 9.29 22.68
C LEU A 395 5.68 8.28 22.30
N HIS A 396 5.49 7.01 22.70
CA HIS A 396 6.33 5.96 22.15
C HIS A 396 5.93 5.73 20.69
N LEU A 397 6.91 5.75 19.77
CA LEU A 397 6.68 5.67 18.30
C LEU A 397 5.76 4.52 17.84
N ARG A 398 5.72 3.38 18.55
CA ARG A 398 4.73 2.30 18.41
C ARG A 398 3.26 2.77 18.35
N TYR A 399 2.91 3.83 19.08
CA TYR A 399 1.56 4.42 19.07
C TYR A 399 1.31 5.33 17.86
N LEU A 400 2.35 5.63 17.09
CA LEU A 400 2.33 6.45 15.86
C LEU A 400 2.51 5.60 14.59
N GLU A 401 2.45 4.27 14.69
CA GLU A 401 2.47 3.37 13.52
C GLU A 401 1.16 3.43 12.71
N GLY A 402 0.02 3.63 13.39
CA GLY A 402 -1.31 3.68 12.78
C GLY A 402 -1.78 5.09 12.39
N GLY A 403 -2.93 5.18 11.72
CA GLY A 403 -3.46 6.44 11.18
C GLY A 403 -3.90 7.46 12.24
N TRP A 404 -3.57 8.75 12.01
CA TRP A 404 -3.77 9.83 12.97
C TRP A 404 -5.09 10.61 12.80
N GLY A 405 -5.92 10.28 11.80
CA GLY A 405 -7.12 11.06 11.43
C GLY A 405 -8.24 11.16 12.48
N GLN A 406 -8.12 10.47 13.62
CA GLN A 406 -9.03 10.56 14.77
C GLN A 406 -8.38 11.21 16.01
N MET A 407 -7.12 11.64 15.90
CA MET A 407 -6.42 12.31 17.00
C MET A 407 -6.91 13.76 17.16
N PRO A 408 -7.03 14.29 18.40
CA PRO A 408 -7.22 15.72 18.62
C PRO A 408 -6.08 16.52 17.97
N ASN A 409 -6.37 17.70 17.41
CA ASN A 409 -5.40 18.49 16.63
C ASN A 409 -4.05 18.68 17.35
N ASN A 410 -4.05 18.96 18.65
CA ASN A 410 -2.82 19.13 19.43
C ASN A 410 -1.99 17.85 19.58
N VAL A 411 -2.64 16.68 19.58
CA VAL A 411 -1.97 15.37 19.62
C VAL A 411 -1.44 15.03 18.22
N ALA A 412 -2.20 15.34 17.16
CA ALA A 412 -1.74 15.17 15.79
C ALA A 412 -0.50 16.04 15.50
N THR A 413 -0.51 17.33 15.88
CA THR A 413 0.66 18.22 15.74
C THR A 413 1.88 17.65 16.47
N LEU A 414 1.71 17.13 17.69
CA LEU A 414 2.81 16.49 18.42
C LEU A 414 3.32 15.23 17.70
N ALA A 415 2.43 14.38 17.18
CA ALA A 415 2.79 13.18 16.41
C ALA A 415 3.62 13.52 15.16
N TYR A 416 3.25 14.57 14.41
CA TYR A 416 4.04 15.07 13.28
C TYR A 416 5.45 15.52 13.71
N LEU A 417 5.57 16.27 14.80
CA LEU A 417 6.87 16.78 15.28
C LEU A 417 7.76 15.66 15.86
N GLU A 418 7.18 14.68 16.55
CA GLU A 418 7.88 13.47 17.01
C GLU A 418 8.36 12.61 15.83
N ALA A 419 7.49 12.37 14.85
CA ALA A 419 7.80 11.66 13.61
C ALA A 419 8.96 12.31 12.83
N ASN A 420 8.93 13.64 12.70
CA ASN A 420 9.99 14.43 12.09
C ASN A 420 11.32 14.31 12.86
N SER A 421 11.29 14.46 14.19
CA SER A 421 12.49 14.37 15.04
C SER A 421 13.10 12.95 15.06
N ALA A 422 12.27 11.91 15.17
CA ALA A 422 12.71 10.52 15.14
C ALA A 422 13.29 10.13 13.77
N THR A 423 12.69 10.63 12.68
CA THR A 423 13.19 10.40 11.31
C THR A 423 14.47 11.19 11.04
N HIS A 424 14.58 12.43 11.55
CA HIS A 424 15.82 13.20 11.52
C HIS A 424 16.96 12.42 12.18
N TYR A 425 16.74 11.92 13.40
CA TYR A 425 17.70 11.10 14.12
C TYR A 425 18.05 9.80 13.37
N LEU A 426 17.08 9.13 12.76
CA LEU A 426 17.31 7.95 11.92
C LEU A 426 18.24 8.28 10.74
N ILE A 427 17.99 9.39 10.04
CA ILE A 427 18.80 9.84 8.89
C ILE A 427 20.19 10.30 9.35
N GLU A 428 20.29 11.11 10.41
CA GLU A 428 21.55 11.64 10.96
C GLU A 428 22.48 10.50 11.41
N ARG A 429 21.95 9.53 12.16
CA ARG A 429 22.75 8.47 12.80
C ARG A 429 23.02 7.26 11.89
N PHE A 430 22.08 6.90 11.01
CA PHE A 430 22.16 5.66 10.21
C PHE A 430 22.24 5.90 8.69
N GLY A 431 21.94 7.12 8.22
CA GLY A 431 22.00 7.50 6.82
C GLY A 431 20.82 6.99 5.98
N MET A 432 20.61 7.63 4.82
CA MET A 432 19.54 7.27 3.88
C MET A 432 19.63 5.83 3.37
N SER A 433 20.81 5.22 3.31
CA SER A 433 20.96 3.81 2.93
C SER A 433 20.25 2.86 3.90
N ARG A 434 20.27 3.15 5.21
CA ARG A 434 19.54 2.36 6.21
C ARG A 434 18.04 2.64 6.20
N VAL A 435 17.63 3.85 5.86
CA VAL A 435 16.22 4.15 5.56
C VAL A 435 15.75 3.29 4.38
N VAL A 436 16.53 3.23 3.30
CA VAL A 436 16.25 2.38 2.12
C VAL A 436 16.17 0.89 2.48
N ASP A 437 17.12 0.37 3.29
CA ASP A 437 17.07 -1.00 3.81
C ASP A 437 15.78 -1.32 4.61
N LEU A 438 15.28 -0.35 5.38
CA LEU A 438 14.03 -0.46 6.13
C LEU A 438 12.81 -0.45 5.20
N LEU A 439 12.77 0.43 4.20
CA LEU A 439 11.69 0.45 3.19
C LEU A 439 11.59 -0.88 2.43
N ASP A 440 12.71 -1.52 2.12
CA ASP A 440 12.71 -2.84 1.48
C ASP A 440 12.26 -3.96 2.42
N ALA A 441 12.52 -3.84 3.73
CA ALA A 441 11.95 -4.73 4.74
C ALA A 441 10.41 -4.56 4.85
N PHE A 442 9.90 -3.33 4.84
CA PHE A 442 8.48 -3.04 4.86
C PHE A 442 7.77 -3.52 3.58
N LYS A 443 8.40 -3.41 2.41
CA LYS A 443 7.94 -4.05 1.17
C LYS A 443 7.88 -5.58 1.27
N GLY A 444 8.78 -6.17 2.06
CA GLY A 444 8.74 -7.58 2.46
C GLY A 444 7.72 -7.92 3.55
N LYS A 445 6.85 -6.98 3.94
CA LYS A 445 5.86 -7.10 5.04
C LYS A 445 6.47 -7.38 6.42
N ALA A 446 7.74 -7.00 6.65
CA ALA A 446 8.36 -7.09 7.97
C ALA A 446 7.69 -6.11 8.95
N THR A 447 7.56 -6.50 10.23
CA THR A 447 7.10 -5.59 11.29
C THR A 447 8.15 -4.52 11.58
N VAL A 448 7.76 -3.38 12.15
CA VAL A 448 8.70 -2.31 12.56
C VAL A 448 9.77 -2.83 13.51
N ALA A 449 9.40 -3.68 14.48
CA ALA A 449 10.35 -4.30 15.39
C ALA A 449 11.37 -5.20 14.67
N THR A 450 10.92 -6.02 13.73
CA THR A 450 11.79 -6.88 12.91
C THR A 450 12.72 -6.05 12.02
N ALA A 451 12.16 -5.07 11.31
CA ALA A 451 12.91 -4.22 10.39
C ALA A 451 14.02 -3.44 11.12
N LEU A 452 13.72 -2.82 12.27
CA LEU A 452 14.74 -2.12 13.06
C LEU A 452 15.82 -3.07 13.59
N GLN A 453 15.42 -4.25 14.08
CA GLN A 453 16.34 -5.25 14.61
C GLN A 453 17.30 -5.80 13.54
N ASP A 454 16.80 -6.04 12.32
CA ASP A 454 17.57 -6.64 11.23
C ASP A 454 18.40 -5.62 10.44
N LYS A 455 17.94 -4.37 10.31
CA LYS A 455 18.57 -3.35 9.43
C LYS A 455 19.44 -2.34 10.17
N ILE A 456 19.08 -1.98 11.41
CA ILE A 456 19.84 -1.03 12.23
C ILE A 456 20.35 -1.61 13.55
N PHE A 457 20.14 -2.91 13.79
CA PHE A 457 20.64 -3.67 14.95
C PHE A 457 20.15 -3.16 16.31
N LEU A 458 18.99 -2.50 16.35
CA LEU A 458 18.33 -2.04 17.57
C LEU A 458 16.94 -2.65 17.70
N SER A 459 16.56 -3.04 18.91
CA SER A 459 15.14 -3.26 19.21
C SER A 459 14.38 -1.93 19.11
N TYR A 460 13.07 -1.98 18.92
CA TYR A 460 12.26 -0.76 18.79
C TYR A 460 12.33 0.11 20.06
N ASP A 461 12.29 -0.50 21.24
CA ASP A 461 12.52 0.19 22.51
C ASP A 461 13.90 0.87 22.58
N GLN A 462 14.97 0.18 22.12
CA GLN A 462 16.31 0.77 22.08
C GLN A 462 16.40 1.95 21.09
N PHE A 463 15.77 1.85 19.92
CA PHE A 463 15.74 2.95 18.96
C PHE A 463 15.00 4.17 19.53
N HIS A 464 13.81 3.96 20.10
CA HIS A 464 13.01 5.03 20.70
C HIS A 464 13.72 5.70 21.89
N GLN A 465 14.31 4.93 22.80
CA GLN A 465 15.06 5.49 23.94
C GLN A 465 16.31 6.25 23.48
N GLN A 466 17.11 5.73 22.54
CA GLN A 466 18.31 6.45 22.08
C GLN A 466 17.97 7.73 21.30
N TRP A 467 16.87 7.75 20.55
CA TRP A 467 16.34 8.99 19.96
C TRP A 467 15.96 9.99 21.04
N LEU A 468 15.15 9.56 22.02
CA LEU A 468 14.67 10.41 23.12
C LEU A 468 15.82 10.98 23.96
N ASP A 469 16.81 10.17 24.31
CA ASP A 469 18.02 10.61 25.01
C ASP A 469 18.79 11.66 24.19
N THR A 470 18.92 11.45 22.88
CA THR A 470 19.61 12.40 21.98
C THR A 470 18.85 13.73 21.86
N PHE A 471 17.51 13.66 21.78
CA PHE A 471 16.64 14.84 21.77
C PHE A 471 16.74 15.62 23.08
N LEU A 472 16.61 14.95 24.23
CA LEU A 472 16.73 15.57 25.55
C LEU A 472 18.13 16.15 25.82
N GLN A 473 19.18 15.57 25.26
CA GLN A 473 20.55 16.10 25.31
C GLN A 473 20.74 17.36 24.45
N LYS A 474 20.10 17.47 23.28
CA LYS A 474 20.17 18.69 22.44
C LYS A 474 19.47 19.90 23.10
N ARG A 475 18.57 19.63 24.06
CA ARG A 475 17.77 20.63 24.79
C ARG A 475 18.44 21.20 26.06
N GLY A 476 19.40 20.47 26.64
CA GLY A 476 20.05 20.78 27.92
C GLY A 476 21.37 21.54 27.79
#